data_AF-A0A098YP79-F1
#
_entry.id   AF-A0A098YP79-F1
#
_cell.length_a   1.000
_cell.length_b   1.000
_cell.length_c   1.000
_cell.angle_alpha   90.00
_cell.angle_beta   90.00
_cell.angle_gamma   90.00
#
_symmetry.space_group_name_H-M   'P 1'
#
loop_
_entity.id
_entity.type
_entity.pdbx_description
1 polymer ?
#
loop_
_entity_poly.entity_id
_entity_poly.type
_entity_poly.pdbx_seq_one_letter_code
_entity_poly.pdbx_strand_id
1 'polypeptide(L)'
;MKSINEIASENGLMVIQTTTGLNGYPQCLKKAIIGFEDFEQAENLAEEYHLDIEIFTKRDGWQLWSRGNNHAYDAFERSAEDYGENYQQFEANMSQDDFLQQVGAASYIDELADEEDGLEKIEDYIKGLRELYDEIAIADDDEIVIADGDVYVETIKEKTMQYSYDTKHYVIGLIDNNKD
;
A
#
# COMPACT_ATOMS: atom_id res chain seq x y z
N MET A 1 9.05 19.28 -27.21
CA MET A 1 8.91 18.44 -26.00
C MET A 1 7.45 18.46 -25.62
N LYS A 2 6.81 17.29 -25.48
CA LYS A 2 5.41 17.22 -25.04
C LYS A 2 5.28 17.80 -23.63
N SER A 3 4.14 18.38 -23.32
CA SER A 3 3.81 18.84 -21.98
C SER A 3 3.41 17.66 -21.08
N ILE A 4 3.54 17.84 -19.76
CA ILE A 4 3.10 16.85 -18.75
C ILE A 4 1.66 16.39 -18.98
N ASN A 5 0.77 17.32 -19.36
CA ASN A 5 -0.64 16.99 -19.64
C ASN A 5 -0.79 16.07 -20.88
N GLU A 6 -0.02 16.33 -21.94
CA GLU A 6 -0.07 15.53 -23.17
C GLU A 6 0.48 14.13 -22.92
N ILE A 7 1.63 14.02 -22.24
CA ILE A 7 2.24 12.73 -21.88
C ILE A 7 1.26 11.91 -21.03
N ALA A 8 0.66 12.51 -20.00
CA ALA A 8 -0.29 11.80 -19.15
C ALA A 8 -1.52 11.32 -19.93
N SER A 9 -2.13 12.21 -20.73
CA SER A 9 -3.36 11.90 -21.48
C SER A 9 -3.14 10.82 -22.54
N GLU A 10 -2.00 10.78 -23.21
CA GLU A 10 -1.70 9.77 -24.23
C GLU A 10 -1.45 8.38 -23.63
N ASN A 11 -1.05 8.31 -22.35
CA ASN A 11 -0.76 7.07 -21.63
C ASN A 11 -1.88 6.66 -20.66
N GLY A 12 -3.02 7.37 -20.64
CA GLY A 12 -4.12 7.10 -19.72
C GLY A 12 -3.81 7.41 -18.25
N LEU A 13 -2.81 8.23 -17.99
CA LEU A 13 -2.32 8.59 -16.66
C LEU A 13 -2.97 9.89 -16.14
N MET A 14 -2.79 10.15 -14.86
CA MET A 14 -3.35 11.32 -14.19
C MET A 14 -2.30 12.41 -13.98
N VAL A 15 -2.76 13.67 -13.89
CA VAL A 15 -1.90 14.81 -13.55
C VAL A 15 -2.30 15.36 -12.20
N ILE A 16 -1.32 15.52 -11.32
CA ILE A 16 -1.46 16.20 -10.04
C ILE A 16 -0.73 17.53 -10.03
N GLN A 17 -1.15 18.40 -9.11
CA GLN A 17 -0.44 19.65 -8.81
C GLN A 17 0.34 19.51 -7.50
N THR A 18 1.61 19.86 -7.55
CA THR A 18 2.56 19.70 -6.45
C THR A 18 3.08 21.04 -5.94
N THR A 19 3.54 21.06 -4.69
CA THR A 19 4.11 22.21 -3.98
C THR A 19 5.33 21.78 -3.18
N THR A 20 6.32 22.66 -3.01
CA THR A 20 7.41 22.46 -2.05
C THR A 20 7.07 22.97 -0.64
N GLY A 21 5.97 23.72 -0.51
CA GLY A 21 5.50 24.26 0.77
C GLY A 21 4.86 23.19 1.66
N LEU A 22 5.40 23.03 2.88
CA LEU A 22 4.95 22.05 3.88
C LEU A 22 4.00 22.63 4.95
N ASN A 23 3.73 23.93 4.92
CA ASN A 23 2.98 24.68 5.94
C ASN A 23 1.60 25.14 5.47
N GLY A 24 1.07 24.55 4.39
CA GLY A 24 -0.21 24.92 3.81
C GLY A 24 -0.17 26.16 2.90
N TYR A 25 0.97 26.83 2.75
CA TYR A 25 1.16 27.89 1.75
C TYR A 25 1.88 27.33 0.53
N PRO A 26 1.23 27.31 -0.66
CA PRO A 26 1.83 26.75 -1.86
C PRO A 26 3.09 27.52 -2.29
N GLN A 27 4.12 26.77 -2.67
CA GLN A 27 5.38 27.30 -3.20
C GLN A 27 5.81 26.45 -4.41
N CYS A 28 6.40 27.13 -5.40
CA CYS A 28 6.96 26.51 -6.60
C CYS A 28 5.99 25.50 -7.21
N LEU A 29 4.78 25.92 -7.60
CA LEU A 29 3.77 25.00 -8.10
C LEU A 29 4.26 24.30 -9.38
N LYS A 30 4.23 22.97 -9.40
CA LYS A 30 4.56 22.17 -10.58
C LYS A 30 3.50 21.10 -10.80
N LYS A 31 3.49 20.52 -12.00
CA LYS A 31 2.66 19.37 -12.32
C LYS A 31 3.50 18.11 -12.32
N ALA A 32 2.90 17.00 -11.91
CA ALA A 32 3.50 15.68 -12.00
C ALA A 32 2.49 14.69 -12.55
N ILE A 33 2.98 13.63 -13.19
CA ILE A 33 2.20 12.51 -13.71
C ILE A 33 2.17 11.42 -12.64
N ILE A 34 1.01 10.82 -12.40
CA ILE A 34 0.82 9.68 -11.49
C ILE A 34 -0.17 8.67 -12.08
N GLY A 35 -0.40 7.56 -11.37
CA GLY A 35 -1.34 6.52 -11.76
C GLY A 35 -0.70 5.41 -12.59
N PHE A 36 0.60 5.20 -12.39
CA PHE A 36 1.34 4.09 -12.99
C PHE A 36 0.88 2.76 -12.40
N GLU A 37 0.83 1.72 -13.23
CA GLU A 37 0.52 0.35 -12.83
C GLU A 37 1.68 -0.26 -12.03
N ASP A 38 2.89 -0.11 -12.57
CA ASP A 38 4.13 -0.61 -11.98
C ASP A 38 5.29 0.38 -12.16
N PHE A 39 6.43 0.07 -11.56
CA PHE A 39 7.61 0.93 -11.62
C PHE A 39 8.26 0.95 -13.01
N GLU A 40 8.23 -0.18 -13.73
CA GLU A 40 8.80 -0.30 -15.08
C GLU A 40 8.09 0.66 -16.06
N GLN A 41 6.78 0.81 -15.95
CA GLN A 41 6.01 1.79 -16.72
C GLN A 41 6.48 3.23 -16.44
N ALA A 42 6.76 3.56 -15.18
CA ALA A 42 7.27 4.88 -14.81
C ALA A 42 8.68 5.10 -15.35
N GLU A 43 9.58 4.11 -15.26
CA GLU A 43 10.95 4.18 -15.79
C GLU A 43 10.99 4.40 -17.29
N ASN A 44 10.24 3.59 -18.05
CA ASN A 44 10.18 3.71 -19.51
C ASN A 44 9.76 5.11 -19.95
N LEU A 45 8.75 5.69 -19.29
CA LEU A 45 8.24 7.02 -19.61
C LEU A 45 9.19 8.14 -19.13
N ALA A 46 9.87 7.92 -17.99
CA ALA A 46 10.89 8.85 -17.48
C ALA A 46 12.07 8.96 -18.44
N GLU A 47 12.56 7.84 -18.95
CA GLU A 47 13.66 7.80 -19.93
C GLU A 47 13.28 8.45 -21.26
N GLU A 48 12.10 8.11 -21.81
CA GLU A 48 11.62 8.63 -23.10
C GLU A 48 11.51 10.15 -23.10
N TYR A 49 11.02 10.73 -22.00
CA TYR A 49 10.72 12.15 -21.89
C TYR A 49 11.71 12.95 -21.04
N HIS A 50 12.77 12.32 -20.55
CA HIS A 50 13.79 12.92 -19.66
C HIS A 50 13.15 13.58 -18.43
N LEU A 51 12.30 12.83 -17.72
CA LEU A 51 11.64 13.24 -16.48
C LEU A 51 12.30 12.58 -15.28
N ASP A 52 12.08 13.14 -14.09
CA ASP A 52 12.54 12.54 -12.84
C ASP A 52 11.40 11.76 -12.18
N ILE A 53 11.74 10.59 -11.62
CA ILE A 53 10.83 9.79 -10.80
C ILE A 53 10.96 10.25 -9.34
N GLU A 54 9.84 10.67 -8.74
CA GLU A 54 9.80 11.17 -7.37
C GLU A 54 8.59 10.62 -6.59
N ILE A 55 8.73 10.62 -5.26
CA ILE A 55 7.67 10.34 -4.31
C ILE A 55 6.97 11.65 -3.93
N PHE A 56 5.67 11.69 -4.14
CA PHE A 56 4.79 12.76 -3.72
C PHE A 56 3.95 12.32 -2.52
N THR A 57 3.71 13.25 -1.60
CA THR A 57 2.91 12.97 -0.40
C THR A 57 1.77 13.97 -0.26
N LYS A 58 0.63 13.55 0.28
CA LYS A 58 -0.51 14.45 0.50
C LYS A 58 -1.21 14.09 1.79
N ARG A 59 -1.58 15.10 2.58
CA ARG A 59 -2.42 14.88 3.76
C ARG A 59 -3.89 14.96 3.40
N ASP A 60 -4.72 14.30 4.20
CA ASP A 60 -6.17 14.45 4.09
C ASP A 60 -6.60 15.92 4.19
N GLY A 61 -7.57 16.27 3.35
CA GLY A 61 -8.09 17.64 3.24
C GLY A 61 -7.19 18.61 2.48
N TRP A 62 -5.95 18.24 2.11
CA TRP A 62 -5.09 19.10 1.30
C TRP A 62 -5.51 19.05 -0.17
N GLN A 63 -5.31 20.15 -0.90
CA GLN A 63 -5.57 20.20 -2.34
C GLN A 63 -4.33 19.84 -3.17
N LEU A 64 -3.14 20.16 -2.66
CA LEU A 64 -1.87 19.98 -3.36
C LEU A 64 -1.05 18.84 -2.75
N TRP A 65 -0.29 18.18 -3.61
CA TRP A 65 0.70 17.20 -3.20
C TRP A 65 2.01 17.89 -2.82
N SER A 66 2.63 17.48 -1.73
CA SER A 66 3.94 17.93 -1.31
C SER A 66 5.02 17.16 -2.07
N ARG A 67 6.07 17.88 -2.48
CA ARG A 67 7.28 17.31 -3.06
C ARG A 67 8.53 17.88 -2.40
N GLY A 68 9.61 17.13 -2.43
CA GLY A 68 10.86 17.49 -1.76
C GLY A 68 12.11 16.89 -2.39
N ASN A 69 12.09 16.62 -3.71
CA ASN A 69 13.16 15.93 -4.44
C ASN A 69 13.48 14.55 -3.84
N ASN A 70 12.44 13.82 -3.46
CA ASN A 70 12.57 12.48 -2.91
C ASN A 70 12.46 11.48 -4.06
N HIS A 71 13.60 11.06 -4.62
CA HIS A 71 13.62 10.15 -5.75
C HIS A 71 13.14 8.75 -5.37
N ALA A 72 12.33 8.15 -6.23
CA ALA A 72 11.99 6.73 -6.16
C ALA A 72 12.95 5.93 -7.05
N TYR A 73 13.37 4.76 -6.57
CA TYR A 73 14.23 3.83 -7.31
C TYR A 73 13.59 2.45 -7.50
N ASP A 74 12.44 2.22 -6.86
CA ASP A 74 11.59 1.04 -7.01
C ASP A 74 10.16 1.43 -6.59
N ALA A 75 9.20 0.54 -6.80
CA ALA A 75 7.87 0.61 -6.23
C ALA A 75 7.93 0.64 -4.68
N PHE A 76 6.84 1.07 -4.04
CA PHE A 76 6.72 0.89 -2.60
C PHE A 76 6.55 -0.58 -2.27
N GLU A 77 7.35 -1.08 -1.33
CA GLU A 77 7.15 -2.38 -0.69
C GLU A 77 6.34 -2.17 0.59
N ARG A 78 5.25 -2.92 0.73
CA ARG A 78 4.29 -2.83 1.82
C ARG A 78 4.30 -4.14 2.61
N SER A 79 4.16 -4.04 3.93
CA SER A 79 4.16 -5.20 4.83
C SER A 79 3.36 -4.94 6.10
N ALA A 80 3.15 -5.97 6.93
CA ALA A 80 2.53 -5.81 8.24
C ALA A 80 3.31 -4.86 9.18
N GLU A 81 4.64 -4.73 8.99
CA GLU A 81 5.46 -3.83 9.82
C GLU A 81 5.04 -2.37 9.73
N ASP A 82 4.40 -1.98 8.63
CA ASP A 82 3.85 -0.63 8.44
C ASP A 82 2.71 -0.32 9.42
N TYR A 83 2.06 -1.34 9.99
CA TYR A 83 0.92 -1.22 10.89
C TYR A 83 1.32 -1.32 12.36
N GLY A 84 2.46 -1.97 12.64
CA GLY A 84 3.06 -2.11 13.97
C GLY A 84 3.28 -3.57 14.38
N GLU A 85 3.88 -3.77 15.55
CA GLU A 85 4.38 -5.08 15.99
C GLU A 85 3.30 -6.14 16.26
N ASN A 86 2.03 -5.73 16.44
CA ASN A 86 0.92 -6.66 16.69
C ASN A 86 0.31 -7.24 15.41
N TYR A 87 0.70 -6.70 14.25
CA TYR A 87 0.13 -7.10 12.97
C TYR A 87 0.91 -8.27 12.38
N GLN A 88 0.16 -9.16 11.72
CA GLN A 88 0.69 -10.29 10.98
C GLN A 88 0.35 -10.12 9.50
N GLN A 89 1.19 -10.71 8.63
CA GLN A 89 0.88 -10.84 7.21
C GLN A 89 0.81 -12.30 6.81
N PHE A 90 -0.02 -12.58 5.81
CA PHE A 90 -0.19 -13.89 5.21
C PHE A 90 -0.08 -13.76 3.69
N GLU A 91 0.78 -14.59 3.12
CA GLU A 91 0.99 -14.65 1.67
C GLU A 91 -0.22 -15.25 0.96
N ALA A 92 -0.51 -14.77 -0.25
CA ALA A 92 -1.48 -15.42 -1.12
C ALA A 92 -1.10 -16.89 -1.37
N ASN A 93 -2.12 -17.73 -1.55
CA ASN A 93 -1.99 -19.18 -1.75
C ASN A 93 -1.39 -19.98 -0.56
N MET A 94 -1.33 -19.40 0.64
CA MET A 94 -0.92 -20.14 1.84
C MET A 94 -1.81 -21.37 2.09
N SER A 95 -1.18 -22.50 2.45
CA SER A 95 -1.92 -23.70 2.79
C SER A 95 -2.63 -23.54 4.14
N GLN A 96 -3.77 -24.21 4.32
CA GLN A 96 -4.50 -24.16 5.59
C GLN A 96 -3.65 -24.67 6.77
N ASP A 97 -2.76 -25.63 6.54
CA ASP A 97 -1.87 -26.15 7.59
C ASP A 97 -0.84 -25.09 8.01
N ASP A 98 -0.18 -24.44 7.05
CA ASP A 98 0.78 -23.36 7.34
C ASP A 98 0.09 -22.19 8.05
N PHE A 99 -1.11 -21.81 7.61
CA PHE A 99 -1.93 -20.78 8.26
C PHE A 99 -2.21 -21.10 9.72
N LEU A 100 -2.74 -22.30 10.01
CA LEU A 100 -3.07 -22.73 11.37
C LEU A 100 -1.82 -22.83 12.28
N GLN A 101 -0.67 -23.18 11.70
CA GLN A 101 0.60 -23.19 12.41
C GLN A 101 1.09 -21.76 12.71
N GLN A 102 0.99 -20.85 11.76
CA GLN A 102 1.42 -19.46 11.91
C GLN A 102 0.63 -18.72 13.00
N VAL A 103 -0.70 -18.86 13.01
CA VAL A 103 -1.56 -18.26 14.06
C VAL A 103 -1.47 -18.99 15.40
N GLY A 104 -0.79 -20.15 15.46
CA GLY A 104 -0.66 -20.92 16.68
C GLY A 104 -1.98 -21.48 17.21
N ALA A 105 -2.94 -21.76 16.34
CA ALA A 105 -4.33 -22.09 16.69
C ALA A 105 -4.44 -23.22 17.72
N ALA A 106 -3.60 -24.25 17.60
CA ALA A 106 -3.63 -25.40 18.52
C ALA A 106 -3.33 -25.02 19.97
N SER A 107 -2.34 -24.15 20.19
CA SER A 107 -1.95 -23.69 21.53
C SER A 107 -3.06 -22.83 22.14
N TYR A 108 -3.64 -21.93 21.35
CA TYR A 108 -4.69 -21.03 21.84
C TYR A 108 -5.99 -21.79 22.16
N ILE A 109 -6.35 -22.80 21.34
CA ILE A 109 -7.50 -23.67 21.62
C ILE A 109 -7.31 -24.46 22.92
N ASP A 110 -6.10 -24.94 23.21
CA ASP A 110 -5.78 -25.64 24.47
C ASP A 110 -5.98 -24.71 25.68
N GLU A 111 -5.54 -23.46 25.59
CA GLU A 111 -5.74 -22.44 26.62
C GLU A 111 -7.24 -22.14 26.85
N LEU A 112 -8.01 -21.99 25.78
CA LEU A 112 -9.45 -21.72 25.87
C LEU A 112 -10.23 -22.89 26.47
N ALA A 113 -9.77 -24.13 26.28
CA ALA A 113 -10.48 -25.33 26.75
C ALA A 113 -10.57 -25.43 28.28
N ASP A 114 -9.69 -24.74 29.01
CA ASP A 114 -9.69 -24.67 30.47
C ASP A 114 -10.66 -23.61 31.05
N GLU A 115 -11.28 -22.78 30.19
CA GLU A 115 -12.22 -21.75 30.60
C GLU A 115 -13.65 -22.27 30.80
N GLU A 116 -14.44 -21.61 31.67
CA GLU A 116 -15.82 -22.02 32.00
C GLU A 116 -16.74 -22.09 30.77
N ASP A 117 -16.51 -21.21 29.80
CA ASP A 117 -17.19 -21.04 28.50
C ASP A 117 -16.28 -21.40 27.31
N GLY A 118 -15.25 -22.23 27.53
CA GLY A 118 -14.20 -22.53 26.55
C GLY A 118 -14.71 -23.01 25.18
N LEU A 119 -15.74 -23.87 25.15
CA LEU A 119 -16.30 -24.36 23.89
C LEU A 119 -16.94 -23.26 23.04
N GLU A 120 -17.61 -22.30 23.66
CA GLU A 120 -18.23 -21.17 22.95
C GLU A 120 -17.14 -20.25 22.38
N LYS A 121 -16.09 -19.99 23.17
CA LYS A 121 -14.92 -19.20 22.73
C LYS A 121 -14.15 -19.86 21.59
N ILE A 122 -13.96 -21.18 21.65
CA ILE A 122 -13.32 -21.94 20.57
C ILE A 122 -14.15 -21.85 19.28
N GLU A 123 -15.48 -21.95 19.38
CA GLU A 123 -16.35 -21.82 18.21
C GLU A 123 -16.20 -20.44 17.54
N ASP A 124 -16.19 -19.37 18.32
CA ASP A 124 -16.04 -18.02 17.82
C ASP A 124 -14.63 -17.74 17.27
N TYR A 125 -13.59 -18.28 17.91
CA TYR A 125 -12.22 -18.21 17.40
C TYR A 125 -12.08 -18.90 16.04
N ILE A 126 -12.61 -20.12 15.90
CA ILE A 126 -12.57 -20.86 14.63
C ILE A 126 -13.35 -20.12 13.52
N LYS A 127 -14.46 -19.44 13.85
CA LYS A 127 -15.16 -18.60 12.87
C LYS A 127 -14.26 -17.45 12.39
N GLY A 128 -13.59 -16.76 13.29
CA GLY A 128 -12.65 -15.69 12.94
C GLY A 128 -11.49 -16.18 12.07
N LEU A 129 -10.88 -17.31 12.43
CA LEU A 129 -9.83 -17.94 11.61
C LEU A 129 -10.32 -18.31 10.21
N ARG A 130 -11.56 -18.78 10.09
CA ARG A 130 -12.15 -19.10 8.80
C ARG A 130 -12.33 -17.84 7.96
N GLU A 131 -12.86 -16.77 8.54
CA GLU A 131 -13.02 -15.50 7.83
C GLU A 131 -11.66 -14.98 7.34
N LEU A 132 -10.63 -15.00 8.19
CA LEU A 132 -9.27 -14.61 7.79
C LEU A 132 -8.71 -15.52 6.67
N TYR A 133 -8.89 -16.84 6.77
CA TYR A 133 -8.40 -17.75 5.73
C TYR A 133 -9.15 -17.62 4.40
N ASP A 134 -10.46 -17.35 4.44
CA ASP A 134 -11.26 -17.13 3.24
C ASP A 134 -10.73 -15.91 2.46
N GLU A 135 -10.27 -14.84 3.15
CA GLU A 135 -9.61 -13.68 2.53
C GLU A 135 -8.23 -14.03 1.93
N ILE A 136 -7.43 -14.87 2.61
CA ILE A 136 -6.15 -15.38 2.08
C ILE A 136 -6.37 -16.21 0.82
N ALA A 137 -7.45 -17.00 0.77
CA ALA A 137 -7.73 -17.90 -0.35
C ALA A 137 -8.21 -17.17 -1.62
N ILE A 138 -8.64 -15.91 -1.51
CA ILE A 138 -9.09 -15.09 -2.65
C ILE A 138 -8.12 -13.98 -3.02
N ALA A 139 -7.07 -13.77 -2.23
CA ALA A 139 -6.02 -12.78 -2.51
C ALA A 139 -5.28 -13.13 -3.81
N ASP A 140 -4.94 -12.11 -4.60
CA ASP A 140 -4.14 -12.27 -5.81
C ASP A 140 -2.67 -12.59 -5.48
N ASP A 141 -1.93 -13.17 -6.43
CA ASP A 141 -0.52 -13.57 -6.24
C ASP A 141 0.42 -12.41 -5.84
N ASP A 142 0.05 -11.16 -6.12
CA ASP A 142 0.80 -9.95 -5.76
C ASP A 142 0.25 -9.24 -4.51
N GLU A 143 -0.68 -9.87 -3.80
CA GLU A 143 -1.32 -9.37 -2.59
C GLU A 143 -0.92 -10.15 -1.34
N ILE A 144 -0.98 -9.46 -0.22
CA ILE A 144 -0.81 -10.00 1.13
C ILE A 144 -2.01 -9.61 1.98
N VAL A 145 -2.40 -10.52 2.88
CA VAL A 145 -3.47 -10.29 3.84
C VAL A 145 -2.89 -9.85 5.17
N ILE A 146 -3.36 -8.73 5.69
CA ILE A 146 -2.94 -8.14 6.97
C ILE A 146 -3.99 -8.47 8.05
N ALA A 147 -3.51 -8.91 9.21
CA ALA A 147 -4.33 -9.18 10.38
C ALA A 147 -3.79 -8.48 11.64
N ASP A 148 -4.68 -8.09 12.55
CA ASP A 148 -4.33 -7.67 13.93
C ASP A 148 -4.47 -8.91 14.83
N GLY A 149 -3.34 -9.53 15.16
CA GLY A 149 -3.33 -10.90 15.65
C GLY A 149 -3.95 -11.86 14.62
N ASP A 150 -5.11 -12.42 14.97
CA ASP A 150 -5.81 -13.44 14.18
C ASP A 150 -7.10 -12.89 13.52
N VAL A 151 -7.26 -11.56 13.48
CA VAL A 151 -8.44 -10.88 12.93
C VAL A 151 -8.07 -10.15 11.65
N TYR A 152 -8.77 -10.46 10.56
CA TYR A 152 -8.61 -9.79 9.27
C TYR A 152 -8.76 -8.27 9.39
N VAL A 153 -7.85 -7.54 8.74
CA VAL A 153 -7.87 -6.06 8.69
C VAL A 153 -8.08 -5.61 7.25
N GLU A 154 -7.18 -5.97 6.35
CA GLU A 154 -7.26 -5.64 4.93
C GLU A 154 -6.35 -6.52 4.07
N THR A 155 -6.60 -6.52 2.76
CA THR A 155 -5.73 -7.11 1.74
C THR A 155 -5.06 -5.98 0.97
N ILE A 156 -3.74 -6.03 0.83
CA ILE A 156 -2.95 -5.00 0.14
C ILE A 156 -2.01 -5.63 -0.88
N LYS A 157 -1.66 -4.88 -1.92
CA LYS A 157 -0.56 -5.26 -2.82
C LYS A 157 0.78 -5.12 -2.09
N GLU A 158 1.63 -6.13 -2.23
CA GLU A 158 2.99 -6.13 -1.67
C GLU A 158 3.83 -5.02 -2.33
N LYS A 159 3.70 -4.87 -3.65
CA LYS A 159 4.36 -3.82 -4.42
C LYS A 159 3.34 -2.87 -5.05
N THR A 160 3.50 -1.57 -4.82
CA THR A 160 2.54 -0.58 -5.31
C THR A 160 3.18 0.76 -5.66
N MET A 161 2.57 1.47 -6.62
CA MET A 161 2.95 2.84 -6.98
C MET A 161 2.24 3.90 -6.11
N GLN A 162 1.23 3.50 -5.34
CA GLN A 162 0.50 4.41 -4.44
C GLN A 162 -0.10 3.67 -3.24
N TYR A 163 -0.11 4.32 -2.09
CA TYR A 163 -0.81 3.82 -0.91
C TYR A 163 -1.22 4.96 0.01
N SER A 164 -2.11 4.64 0.95
CA SER A 164 -2.52 5.55 2.01
C SER A 164 -2.22 4.89 3.36
N TYR A 165 -1.79 5.68 4.31
CA TYR A 165 -1.58 5.25 5.69
C TYR A 165 -1.92 6.38 6.64
N ASP A 166 -2.79 6.10 7.61
CA ASP A 166 -3.37 7.08 8.52
C ASP A 166 -3.95 8.27 7.73
N THR A 167 -3.40 9.47 7.90
CA THR A 167 -3.88 10.72 7.29
C THR A 167 -3.06 11.14 6.07
N LYS A 168 -2.22 10.25 5.55
CA LYS A 168 -1.25 10.53 4.48
C LYS A 168 -1.40 9.58 3.31
N HIS A 169 -1.27 10.16 2.13
CA HIS A 169 -1.24 9.51 0.83
C HIS A 169 0.17 9.62 0.27
N TYR A 170 0.64 8.55 -0.35
CA TYR A 170 1.94 8.44 -0.99
C TYR A 170 1.73 7.97 -2.42
N VAL A 171 2.45 8.58 -3.36
CA VAL A 171 2.39 8.19 -4.77
C VAL A 171 3.73 8.42 -5.43
N ILE A 172 4.18 7.46 -6.24
CA ILE A 172 5.31 7.62 -7.14
C ILE A 172 4.81 8.22 -8.44
N GLY A 173 5.55 9.19 -8.97
CA GLY A 173 5.21 9.80 -10.24
C GLY A 173 6.36 10.51 -10.91
N LEU A 174 6.07 11.12 -12.06
CA LEU A 174 7.06 11.78 -12.90
C LEU A 174 6.92 13.29 -12.88
N ILE A 175 8.03 14.01 -12.81
CA ILE A 175 8.08 15.47 -12.80
C ILE A 175 9.19 16.00 -13.71
N ASP A 176 8.94 17.16 -14.33
CA ASP A 176 9.94 17.90 -15.09
C ASP A 176 10.67 18.89 -14.17
N ASN A 177 11.87 18.53 -13.70
CA ASN A 177 12.76 19.46 -13.00
C ASN A 177 13.69 20.23 -13.94
N ASN A 178 13.69 19.91 -15.24
CA ASN A 178 14.53 20.60 -16.23
C ASN A 178 13.96 21.96 -16.65
N LYS A 179 12.70 22.25 -16.30
CA LYS A 179 12.08 23.57 -16.49
C LYS A 179 11.73 24.21 -15.15
N ASP A 180 12.25 25.41 -14.92
CA ASP A 180 11.90 26.30 -13.81
C ASP A 180 10.57 27.04 -14.05
#